data_AF-A0A381XZ74-F1
#
_entry.id   AF-A0A381XZ74-F1
#
_cell.length_a   1.000
_cell.length_b   1.000
_cell.length_c   1.000
_cell.angle_alpha   90.00
_cell.angle_beta   90.00
_cell.angle_gamma   90.00
#
_symmetry.space_group_name_H-M   'P 1'
#
loop_
_entity.id
_entity.type
_entity.pdbx_description
1 polymer ?
#
loop_
_entity_poly.entity_id
_entity_poly.type
_entity_poly.pdbx_seq_one_letter_code
_entity_poly.pdbx_strand_id
1 'polypeptide(L)'
;MRFKLVALSACLLSGLVGPVDAQQGTITGEWRSYAGDLGSTKYSPLDQINRDNVQDLEIAWRWKTDNFGSRTETYSRVTPIMVNGVLYATAGRRRAAVAIDAATGETLWMYRIDEGVRGDNAPRRNSGRGIAYWSGLPDETDAQIFLITPGYHLVALDAATGRPVPNFGQDGVVDLKRGLDRPVDLIDGVIGSSSPPVVVGDVVVVGAALAEGGAPPSKENPPGHVRGYDARTGERLWIFHTIPQPGEFGHDTWEGDS
;
A
#
# COMPACT_ATOMS: atom_id res chain seq x y z
N MET A 1 -42.99 -42.44 -54.31
CA MET A 1 -42.66 -41.07 -53.85
C MET A 1 -42.11 -41.20 -52.43
N ARG A 2 -40.78 -41.08 -52.25
CA ARG A 2 -40.07 -41.40 -50.99
C ARG A 2 -40.06 -40.18 -50.08
N PHE A 3 -40.69 -40.25 -48.91
CA PHE A 3 -40.56 -39.26 -47.85
C PHE A 3 -39.25 -39.50 -47.07
N LYS A 4 -38.37 -38.50 -47.04
CA LYS A 4 -37.18 -38.50 -46.18
C LYS A 4 -37.61 -38.09 -44.77
N LEU A 5 -37.42 -38.97 -43.79
CA LEU A 5 -37.44 -38.62 -42.37
C LEU A 5 -36.18 -37.76 -42.08
N VAL A 6 -36.38 -36.54 -41.60
CA VAL A 6 -35.30 -35.73 -41.01
C VAL A 6 -35.26 -36.08 -39.53
N ALA A 7 -34.20 -36.76 -39.10
CA ALA A 7 -33.92 -36.99 -37.69
C ALA A 7 -33.38 -35.70 -37.07
N LEU A 8 -34.09 -35.16 -36.09
CA LEU A 8 -33.65 -34.02 -35.28
C LEU A 8 -32.69 -34.56 -34.21
N SER A 9 -31.38 -34.36 -34.39
CA SER A 9 -30.40 -34.62 -33.33
C SER A 9 -30.54 -33.58 -32.23
N ALA A 10 -31.07 -33.98 -31.08
CA ALA A 10 -31.02 -33.18 -29.86
C ALA A 10 -29.60 -33.25 -29.28
N CYS A 11 -28.81 -32.18 -29.48
CA CYS A 11 -27.58 -31.99 -28.73
C CYS A 11 -27.92 -31.70 -27.26
N LEU A 12 -27.80 -32.72 -26.41
CA LEU A 12 -27.71 -32.55 -24.97
C LEU A 12 -26.40 -31.80 -24.66
N LEU A 13 -26.49 -30.48 -24.47
CA LEU A 13 -25.43 -29.73 -23.80
C LEU A 13 -25.42 -30.15 -22.33
N SER A 14 -24.57 -31.12 -22.00
CA SER A 14 -24.13 -31.36 -20.62
C SER A 14 -23.36 -30.11 -20.19
N GLY A 15 -24.03 -29.21 -19.47
CA GLY A 15 -23.38 -28.09 -18.81
C GLY A 15 -22.35 -28.63 -17.82
N LEU A 16 -21.08 -28.53 -18.16
CA LEU A 16 -19.98 -28.61 -17.20
C LEU A 16 -20.16 -27.43 -16.25
N VAL A 17 -20.87 -27.66 -15.15
CA VAL A 17 -20.78 -26.80 -13.97
C VAL A 17 -19.41 -27.09 -13.36
N GLY A 18 -18.37 -26.50 -13.94
CA GLY A 18 -17.09 -26.39 -13.25
C GLY A 18 -17.31 -25.59 -11.97
N PRO A 19 -16.54 -25.84 -10.90
CA PRO A 19 -16.56 -24.96 -9.74
C PRO A 19 -16.30 -23.55 -10.26
N VAL A 20 -17.26 -22.66 -10.04
CA VAL A 20 -17.03 -21.24 -10.22
C VAL A 20 -16.12 -20.88 -9.04
N ASP A 21 -14.82 -20.70 -9.29
CA ASP A 21 -13.90 -20.09 -8.34
C ASP A 21 -14.34 -18.63 -8.14
N ALA A 22 -15.41 -18.44 -7.37
CA ALA A 22 -16.07 -17.16 -7.16
C ALA A 22 -15.41 -16.34 -6.06
N GLN A 23 -14.33 -16.85 -5.44
CA GLN A 23 -13.59 -16.14 -4.41
C GLN A 23 -12.11 -16.11 -4.77
N GLN A 24 -11.72 -15.04 -5.46
CA GLN A 24 -10.33 -14.60 -5.47
C GLN A 24 -9.99 -14.10 -4.05
N GLY A 25 -8.79 -14.43 -3.56
CA GLY A 25 -8.31 -14.05 -2.23
C GLY A 25 -6.79 -14.20 -2.17
N THR A 26 -6.24 -14.35 -0.98
CA THR A 26 -4.80 -14.57 -0.82
C THR A 26 -4.33 -15.88 -1.46
N ILE A 27 -3.14 -15.87 -2.06
CA ILE A 27 -2.50 -17.06 -2.63
C ILE A 27 -1.72 -17.74 -1.51
N THR A 28 -1.90 -19.06 -1.35
CA THR A 28 -1.19 -19.88 -0.34
C THR A 28 -1.30 -19.35 1.10
N GLY A 29 -2.30 -18.52 1.40
CA GLY A 29 -2.47 -17.87 2.70
C GLY A 29 -1.56 -16.64 2.93
N GLU A 30 -0.77 -16.22 1.95
CA GLU A 30 0.11 -15.06 2.07
C GLU A 30 -0.66 -13.74 1.93
N TRP A 31 -0.43 -12.82 2.87
CA TRP A 31 -1.06 -11.50 2.88
C TRP A 31 -0.15 -10.48 2.19
N ARG A 32 0.07 -10.64 0.88
CA ARG A 32 1.09 -9.87 0.12
C ARG A 32 0.77 -8.39 -0.11
N SER A 33 -0.49 -7.98 0.09
CA SER A 33 -0.93 -6.60 -0.06
C SER A 33 -1.75 -6.14 1.14
N TYR A 34 -1.89 -4.82 1.35
CA TYR A 34 -2.60 -4.26 2.49
C TYR A 34 -3.99 -4.88 2.74
N ALA A 35 -4.72 -5.23 1.68
CA ALA A 35 -6.07 -5.78 1.75
C ALA A 35 -6.16 -7.25 1.33
N GLY A 36 -5.06 -8.01 1.45
CA GLY A 36 -4.98 -9.42 1.08
C GLY A 36 -4.58 -9.57 -0.38
N ASP A 37 -5.41 -9.06 -1.28
CA ASP A 37 -5.19 -9.02 -2.74
C ASP A 37 -5.45 -7.62 -3.33
N LEU A 38 -5.09 -7.43 -4.61
CA LEU A 38 -5.26 -6.15 -5.31
C LEU A 38 -6.74 -5.77 -5.57
N GLY A 39 -7.66 -6.73 -5.54
CA GLY A 39 -9.11 -6.48 -5.52
C GLY A 39 -9.65 -6.05 -4.15
N SER A 40 -8.79 -6.06 -3.12
CA SER A 40 -9.12 -5.68 -1.74
C SER A 40 -10.22 -6.53 -1.10
N THR A 41 -10.29 -7.83 -1.41
CA THR A 41 -11.35 -8.70 -0.87
C THR A 41 -11.23 -8.92 0.64
N LYS A 42 -10.00 -8.80 1.19
CA LYS A 42 -9.67 -9.15 2.58
C LYS A 42 -10.07 -10.59 2.94
N TYR A 43 -10.01 -11.49 1.97
CA TYR A 43 -10.36 -12.89 2.12
C TYR A 43 -9.12 -13.81 2.14
N SER A 44 -9.11 -14.75 3.08
CA SER A 44 -8.12 -15.84 3.16
C SER A 44 -8.82 -17.17 2.88
N PRO A 45 -8.32 -18.00 1.96
CA PRO A 45 -8.89 -19.32 1.69
C PRO A 45 -8.47 -20.38 2.72
N LEU A 46 -7.62 -20.04 3.71
CA LEU A 46 -7.20 -20.97 4.76
C LEU A 46 -8.38 -21.32 5.68
N ASP A 47 -8.52 -22.61 6.01
CA ASP A 47 -9.64 -23.16 6.78
C ASP A 47 -9.21 -23.98 8.02
N GLN A 48 -7.89 -24.03 8.31
CA GLN A 48 -7.35 -24.71 9.49
C GLN A 48 -8.02 -24.20 10.78
N ILE A 49 -8.23 -22.88 10.88
CA ILE A 49 -9.03 -22.27 11.94
C ILE A 49 -10.42 -22.03 11.38
N ASN A 50 -11.43 -22.60 12.03
CA ASN A 50 -12.80 -22.54 11.58
C ASN A 50 -13.77 -22.49 12.77
N ARG A 51 -15.07 -22.50 12.46
CA ARG A 51 -16.15 -22.37 13.46
C ARG A 51 -16.12 -23.44 14.55
N ASP A 52 -15.51 -24.59 14.30
CA ASP A 52 -15.54 -25.74 15.21
C ASP A 52 -14.32 -25.78 16.14
N ASN A 53 -13.26 -25.00 15.88
CA ASN A 53 -12.03 -25.00 16.69
C ASN A 53 -11.52 -23.60 17.09
N VAL A 54 -12.16 -22.50 16.67
CA VAL A 54 -11.73 -21.14 17.01
C VAL A 54 -11.67 -20.87 18.51
N GLN A 55 -12.46 -21.59 19.31
CA GLN A 55 -12.45 -21.51 20.76
C GLN A 55 -11.15 -22.01 21.41
N ASP A 56 -10.36 -22.81 20.68
CA ASP A 56 -9.10 -23.40 21.16
C ASP A 56 -7.89 -22.51 20.85
N LEU A 57 -8.10 -21.32 20.28
CA LEU A 57 -7.02 -20.39 19.94
C LEU A 57 -6.28 -19.88 21.18
N GLU A 58 -4.96 -19.95 21.10
CA GLU A 58 -4.04 -19.38 22.08
C GLU A 58 -3.07 -18.38 21.45
N ILE A 59 -2.47 -17.55 22.29
CA ILE A 59 -1.49 -16.57 21.84
C ILE A 59 -0.16 -17.29 21.63
N ALA A 60 0.26 -17.42 20.37
CA ALA A 60 1.55 -17.99 20.01
C ALA A 60 2.73 -17.11 20.47
N TRP A 61 2.65 -15.80 20.21
CA TRP A 61 3.67 -14.83 20.63
C TRP A 61 3.10 -13.39 20.71
N ARG A 62 3.86 -12.47 21.29
CA ARG A 62 3.54 -11.04 21.34
C ARG A 62 4.75 -10.22 20.94
N TRP A 63 4.55 -9.28 20.02
CA TRP A 63 5.54 -8.29 19.62
C TRP A 63 5.08 -6.89 20.05
N LYS A 64 5.99 -6.03 20.52
CA LYS A 64 5.64 -4.72 21.11
C LYS A 64 6.16 -3.56 20.26
N THR A 65 5.27 -2.60 20.00
CA THR A 65 5.57 -1.33 19.29
C THR A 65 5.94 -0.17 20.23
N ASP A 66 5.99 -0.41 21.54
CA ASP A 66 6.05 0.64 22.57
C ASP A 66 7.36 1.44 22.57
N ASN A 67 8.44 0.88 22.01
CA ASN A 67 9.76 1.53 21.89
C ASN A 67 10.03 2.16 20.50
N PHE A 68 9.00 2.40 19.68
CA PHE A 68 9.15 2.99 18.33
C PHE A 68 8.71 4.46 18.25
N GLY A 69 9.10 5.27 19.23
CA GLY A 69 8.70 6.67 19.31
C GLY A 69 9.10 7.32 20.62
N SER A 70 8.86 8.63 20.75
CA SER A 70 9.08 9.35 22.01
C SER A 70 8.05 9.01 23.09
N ARG A 71 6.91 8.41 22.69
CA ARG A 71 5.84 7.91 23.57
C ARG A 71 5.19 6.71 22.90
N THR A 72 4.62 5.83 23.72
CA THR A 72 3.82 4.70 23.26
C THR A 72 2.63 5.19 22.44
N GLU A 73 2.44 4.60 21.28
CA GLU A 73 1.24 4.77 20.48
C GLU A 73 0.13 3.87 21.03
N THR A 74 -1.00 4.46 21.40
CA THR A 74 -2.16 3.73 21.95
C THR A 74 -3.22 3.42 20.90
N TYR A 75 -2.97 3.83 19.66
CA TYR A 75 -3.97 3.80 18.60
C TYR A 75 -3.31 3.46 17.26
N SER A 76 -3.08 2.17 17.05
CA SER A 76 -2.50 1.61 15.82
C SER A 76 -3.60 1.20 14.84
N ARG A 77 -3.38 1.46 13.55
CA ARG A 77 -4.25 1.04 12.44
C ARG A 77 -3.50 0.16 11.43
N VAL A 78 -2.36 -0.40 11.85
CA VAL A 78 -1.46 -1.14 10.97
C VAL A 78 -2.06 -2.48 10.60
N THR A 79 -2.03 -2.80 9.31
CA THR A 79 -2.21 -4.15 8.78
C THR A 79 -0.85 -4.65 8.32
N PRO A 80 -0.19 -5.58 9.04
CA PRO A 80 1.00 -6.24 8.55
C PRO A 80 0.71 -6.97 7.25
N ILE A 81 1.71 -7.01 6.35
CA ILE A 81 1.71 -7.92 5.20
C ILE A 81 2.60 -9.13 5.52
N MET A 82 2.28 -10.29 4.96
CA MET A 82 3.08 -11.52 5.14
C MET A 82 3.53 -12.02 3.77
N VAL A 83 4.83 -12.18 3.60
CA VAL A 83 5.46 -12.71 2.37
C VAL A 83 6.58 -13.65 2.78
N ASN A 84 6.59 -14.88 2.26
CA ASN A 84 7.63 -15.89 2.48
C ASN A 84 7.94 -16.12 3.98
N GLY A 85 6.90 -16.12 4.82
CA GLY A 85 7.04 -16.32 6.27
C GLY A 85 7.54 -15.11 7.06
N VAL A 86 7.72 -13.95 6.42
CA VAL A 86 8.12 -12.70 7.07
C VAL A 86 6.95 -11.73 7.13
N LEU A 87 6.68 -11.19 8.31
CA LEU A 87 5.76 -10.09 8.52
C LEU A 87 6.48 -8.76 8.32
N TYR A 88 5.96 -7.93 7.42
CA TYR A 88 6.39 -6.54 7.24
C TYR A 88 5.32 -5.59 7.74
N ALA A 89 5.72 -4.64 8.58
CA ALA A 89 4.79 -3.70 9.20
C ALA A 89 5.47 -2.36 9.51
N THR A 90 4.66 -1.34 9.77
CA THR A 90 5.11 -0.12 10.41
C THR A 90 4.90 -0.17 11.92
N ALA A 91 5.76 0.50 12.69
CA ALA A 91 5.73 0.47 14.14
C ALA A 91 5.86 1.86 14.77
N GLY A 92 4.98 2.11 15.74
CA GLY A 92 4.99 3.24 16.66
C GLY A 92 4.94 4.63 16.02
N ARG A 93 5.13 5.64 16.87
CA ARG A 93 4.93 7.05 16.50
C ARG A 93 5.85 7.53 15.38
N ARG A 94 7.03 6.92 15.25
CA ARG A 94 8.01 7.20 14.21
C ARG A 94 7.72 6.52 12.87
N ARG A 95 6.74 5.62 12.82
CA ARG A 95 6.46 4.80 11.63
C ARG A 95 7.73 4.10 11.13
N ALA A 96 8.43 3.43 12.05
CA ALA A 96 9.57 2.62 11.69
C ALA A 96 9.10 1.41 10.86
N ALA A 97 9.83 1.03 9.82
CA ALA A 97 9.60 -0.24 9.15
C ALA A 97 10.21 -1.37 9.98
N VAL A 98 9.53 -2.51 10.06
CA VAL A 98 10.01 -3.70 10.75
C VAL A 98 9.75 -4.94 9.92
N ALA A 99 10.71 -5.88 9.95
CA ALA A 99 10.50 -7.26 9.54
C ALA A 99 10.53 -8.16 10.76
N ILE A 100 9.59 -9.09 10.81
CA ILE A 100 9.39 -10.00 11.93
C ILE A 100 9.21 -11.41 11.37
N ASP A 101 9.90 -12.39 11.92
CA ASP A 101 9.63 -13.80 11.61
C ASP A 101 8.21 -14.16 12.06
N ALA A 102 7.36 -14.60 11.12
CA ALA A 102 5.94 -14.80 11.38
C ALA A 102 5.65 -15.95 12.38
N ALA A 103 6.55 -16.94 12.46
CA ALA A 103 6.37 -18.10 13.30
C ALA A 103 6.78 -17.83 14.76
N THR A 104 7.86 -17.07 14.96
CA THR A 104 8.49 -16.89 16.28
C THR A 104 8.25 -15.51 16.90
N GLY A 105 7.94 -14.49 16.08
CA GLY A 105 7.87 -13.11 16.53
C GLY A 105 9.24 -12.43 16.68
N GLU A 106 10.33 -13.06 16.24
CA GLU A 106 11.67 -12.48 16.23
C GLU A 106 11.73 -11.26 15.30
N THR A 107 12.33 -10.17 15.76
CA THR A 107 12.59 -9.01 14.88
C THR A 107 13.84 -9.27 14.05
N LEU A 108 13.67 -9.37 12.74
CA LEU A 108 14.76 -9.63 11.80
C LEU A 108 15.57 -8.35 11.52
N TRP A 109 14.87 -7.27 11.23
CA TRP A 109 15.47 -5.95 11.06
C TRP A 109 14.45 -4.84 11.35
N MET A 110 14.97 -3.64 11.57
CA MET A 110 14.16 -2.42 11.66
C MET A 110 14.83 -1.27 10.93
N TYR A 111 14.02 -0.38 10.36
CA TYR A 111 14.46 0.87 9.74
C TYR A 111 13.67 2.04 10.29
N ARG A 112 14.35 3.16 10.52
CA ARG A 112 13.72 4.45 10.82
C ARG A 112 14.47 5.56 10.11
N ILE A 113 13.72 6.57 9.71
CA ILE A 113 14.26 7.88 9.33
C ILE A 113 13.94 8.88 10.44
N ASP A 114 14.86 9.80 10.70
CA ASP A 114 14.62 10.95 11.58
C ASP A 114 14.40 12.19 10.71
N GLU A 115 13.14 12.61 10.60
CA GLU A 115 12.72 13.75 9.78
C GLU A 115 12.75 15.07 10.56
N GLY A 116 13.16 15.05 11.85
CA GLY A 116 13.17 16.21 12.72
C GLY A 116 11.84 16.98 12.73
N VAL A 117 11.92 18.31 12.66
CA VAL A 117 10.75 19.22 12.70
C VAL A 117 9.76 18.92 11.57
N ARG A 118 10.23 18.49 10.40
CA ARG A 118 9.36 18.11 9.28
C ARG A 118 8.43 16.95 9.63
N GLY A 119 8.95 15.94 10.35
CA GLY A 119 8.14 14.82 10.83
C GLY A 119 7.20 15.22 11.97
N ASP A 120 7.63 16.13 12.85
CA ASP A 120 6.83 16.62 13.97
C ASP A 120 5.61 17.44 13.52
N ASN A 121 5.78 18.24 12.46
CA ASN A 121 4.76 19.09 11.83
C ASN A 121 3.84 18.32 10.86
N ALA A 122 4.11 17.04 10.60
CA ALA A 122 3.32 16.26 9.65
C ALA A 122 1.83 16.17 10.04
N PRO A 123 0.90 16.31 9.07
CA PRO A 123 -0.53 16.20 9.35
C PRO A 123 -0.96 14.75 9.65
N ARG A 124 -0.15 13.76 9.25
CA ARG A 124 -0.43 12.33 9.39
C ARG A 124 0.72 11.63 10.12
N ARG A 125 0.65 11.63 11.45
CA ARG A 125 1.65 11.00 12.34
C ARG A 125 1.26 9.57 12.69
N ASN A 126 2.01 8.95 13.59
CA ASN A 126 1.81 7.58 14.09
C ASN A 126 2.20 6.50 13.08
N SER A 127 2.05 5.25 13.49
CA SER A 127 2.39 4.04 12.72
C SER A 127 1.75 3.98 11.33
N GLY A 128 0.70 4.75 11.06
CA GLY A 128 0.00 4.70 9.78
C GLY A 128 -0.81 3.40 9.65
N ARG A 129 -0.91 2.86 8.44
CA ARG A 129 -1.75 1.70 8.13
C ARG A 129 -0.96 0.50 7.60
N GLY A 130 0.31 0.63 7.27
CA GLY A 130 1.13 -0.49 6.82
C GLY A 130 2.19 -0.10 5.79
N ILE A 131 2.57 -1.09 4.99
CA ILE A 131 3.68 -1.09 4.02
C ILE A 131 3.19 -1.77 2.73
N ALA A 132 3.87 -1.55 1.62
CA ALA A 132 3.70 -2.33 0.39
C ALA A 132 4.95 -3.17 0.09
N TYR A 133 4.77 -4.30 -0.59
CA TYR A 133 5.84 -5.17 -1.08
C TYR A 133 5.85 -5.20 -2.60
N TRP A 134 7.01 -5.36 -3.19
CA TRP A 134 7.20 -5.52 -4.62
C TRP A 134 8.48 -6.30 -4.90
N SER A 135 8.48 -7.04 -6.00
CA SER A 135 9.69 -7.57 -6.61
C SER A 135 9.56 -7.47 -8.12
N GLY A 136 10.66 -7.09 -8.77
CA GLY A 136 10.76 -7.03 -10.23
C GLY A 136 11.20 -8.33 -10.86
N LEU A 137 11.65 -9.30 -10.06
CA LEU A 137 12.13 -10.61 -10.49
C LEU A 137 11.19 -11.74 -10.04
N PRO A 138 10.94 -12.77 -10.89
CA PRO A 138 10.10 -13.90 -10.50
C PRO A 138 10.62 -14.71 -9.30
N ASP A 139 11.92 -14.66 -9.03
CA ASP A 139 12.56 -15.36 -7.91
C ASP A 139 12.65 -14.51 -6.63
N GLU A 140 12.14 -13.29 -6.68
CA GLU A 140 12.05 -12.35 -5.55
C GLU A 140 13.40 -11.95 -4.92
N THR A 141 14.49 -12.14 -5.66
CA THR A 141 15.83 -11.78 -5.18
C THR A 141 16.08 -10.27 -5.13
N ASP A 142 15.25 -9.47 -5.80
CA ASP A 142 15.25 -8.01 -5.77
C ASP A 142 14.09 -7.42 -4.93
N ALA A 143 13.51 -8.22 -4.03
CA ALA A 143 12.34 -7.81 -3.26
C ALA A 143 12.59 -6.53 -2.46
N GLN A 144 11.65 -5.59 -2.60
CA GLN A 144 11.63 -4.31 -1.90
C GLN A 144 10.34 -4.16 -1.10
N ILE A 145 10.42 -3.35 -0.06
CA ILE A 145 9.24 -2.81 0.61
C ILE A 145 9.19 -1.30 0.48
N PHE A 146 7.98 -0.76 0.49
CA PHE A 146 7.72 0.67 0.39
C PHE A 146 6.86 1.17 1.53
N LEU A 147 7.27 2.28 2.13
CA LEU A 147 6.48 2.99 3.13
C LEU A 147 6.49 4.49 2.88
N ILE A 148 5.41 5.16 3.30
CA ILE A 148 5.33 6.61 3.31
C ILE A 148 5.53 7.09 4.74
N THR A 149 6.58 7.89 4.98
CA THR A 149 6.94 8.42 6.30
C THR A 149 5.96 9.52 6.75
N PRO A 150 5.93 9.88 8.05
CA PRO A 150 5.13 11.01 8.52
C PRO A 150 5.43 12.30 7.74
N GLY A 151 6.70 12.63 7.52
CA GLY A 151 7.13 13.80 6.76
C GLY A 151 6.91 13.70 5.25
N TYR A 152 6.16 12.72 4.76
CA TYR A 152 5.79 12.55 3.36
C TYR A 152 7.00 12.29 2.45
N HIS A 153 7.84 11.34 2.86
CA HIS A 153 8.82 10.70 1.99
C HIS A 153 8.34 9.30 1.63
N LEU A 154 8.49 8.91 0.35
CA LEU A 154 8.38 7.51 -0.07
C LEU A 154 9.76 6.87 0.05
N VAL A 155 9.85 5.84 0.89
CA VAL A 155 11.10 5.13 1.15
C VAL A 155 11.01 3.73 0.56
N ALA A 156 12.08 3.29 -0.12
CA ALA A 156 12.27 1.94 -0.60
C ALA A 156 13.38 1.25 0.20
N LEU A 157 13.09 0.07 0.74
CA LEU A 157 14.05 -0.75 1.47
C LEU A 157 14.14 -2.14 0.84
N ASP A 158 15.33 -2.71 0.82
CA ASP A 158 15.53 -4.13 0.55
C ASP A 158 14.76 -4.97 1.59
N ALA A 159 13.92 -5.90 1.13
CA ALA A 159 13.00 -6.63 2.00
C ALA A 159 13.72 -7.60 2.95
N ALA A 160 14.90 -8.11 2.57
CA ALA A 160 15.66 -9.06 3.37
C ALA A 160 16.48 -8.38 4.47
N THR A 161 16.99 -7.17 4.21
CA THR A 161 17.98 -6.50 5.06
C THR A 161 17.49 -5.21 5.72
N GLY A 162 16.38 -4.63 5.24
CA GLY A 162 15.87 -3.34 5.70
C GLY A 162 16.75 -2.14 5.30
N ARG A 163 17.74 -2.34 4.42
CA ARG A 163 18.62 -1.27 3.96
C ARG A 163 17.95 -0.44 2.87
N PRO A 164 18.13 0.89 2.85
CA PRO A 164 17.66 1.72 1.74
C PRO A 164 18.17 1.23 0.39
N VAL A 165 17.29 1.18 -0.60
CA VAL A 165 17.64 0.81 -1.98
C VAL A 165 18.38 1.99 -2.62
N PRO A 166 19.71 1.90 -2.89
CA PRO A 166 20.50 3.08 -3.25
C PRO A 166 20.03 3.82 -4.51
N ASN A 167 19.48 3.07 -5.48
CA ASN A 167 19.05 3.60 -6.77
C ASN A 167 17.62 4.15 -6.77
N PHE A 168 16.91 4.09 -5.65
CA PHE A 168 15.54 4.59 -5.55
C PHE A 168 15.53 6.04 -5.06
N GLY A 169 15.11 6.97 -5.91
CA GLY A 169 15.12 8.41 -5.61
C GLY A 169 16.53 8.89 -5.25
N GLN A 170 16.65 9.55 -4.10
CA GLN A 170 17.92 9.92 -3.49
C GLN A 170 18.18 9.03 -2.29
N ASP A 171 19.15 8.11 -2.42
CA ASP A 171 19.60 7.18 -1.37
C ASP A 171 18.46 6.36 -0.73
N GLY A 172 17.52 5.88 -1.55
CA GLY A 172 16.35 5.10 -1.13
C GLY A 172 15.10 5.93 -0.82
N VAL A 173 15.12 7.23 -1.09
CA VAL A 173 14.07 8.16 -0.68
C VAL A 173 13.62 9.08 -1.81
N VAL A 174 12.31 9.15 -2.03
CA VAL A 174 11.65 10.18 -2.86
C VAL A 174 10.93 11.17 -1.94
N ASP A 175 11.27 12.46 -2.05
CA ASP A 175 10.54 13.54 -1.37
C ASP A 175 9.22 13.84 -2.08
N LEU A 176 8.11 13.36 -1.51
CA LEU A 176 6.78 13.49 -2.10
C LEU A 176 6.21 14.92 -1.97
N LYS A 177 6.82 15.83 -1.18
CA LYS A 177 6.45 17.26 -1.21
C LYS A 177 7.00 17.97 -2.44
N ARG A 178 7.96 17.37 -3.16
CA ARG A 178 8.46 17.84 -4.44
C ARG A 178 7.66 17.22 -5.60
N GLY A 179 7.69 17.87 -6.76
CA GLY A 179 7.02 17.35 -7.96
C GLY A 179 5.51 17.17 -7.76
N LEU A 180 4.86 18.13 -7.11
CA LEU A 180 3.40 18.22 -6.98
C LEU A 180 2.77 19.14 -8.04
N ASP A 181 3.57 19.67 -8.96
CA ASP A 181 3.22 20.71 -9.93
C ASP A 181 2.62 21.99 -9.28
N ARG A 182 2.75 22.10 -7.95
CA ARG A 182 2.51 23.27 -7.12
C ARG A 182 3.59 23.33 -6.04
N PRO A 183 4.21 24.48 -5.77
CA PRO A 183 5.16 24.62 -4.67
C PRO A 183 4.50 24.32 -3.32
N VAL A 184 5.19 23.55 -2.49
CA VAL A 184 4.78 23.24 -1.12
C VAL A 184 5.95 23.47 -0.20
N ASP A 185 5.70 24.08 0.96
CA ASP A 185 6.72 24.22 1.99
C ASP A 185 7.17 22.84 2.50
N LEU A 186 8.48 22.58 2.44
CA LEU A 186 9.03 21.28 2.78
C LEU A 186 8.91 20.94 4.27
N ILE A 187 8.84 21.94 5.14
CA ILE A 187 8.71 21.77 6.60
C ILE A 187 7.24 21.84 7.00
N ASP A 188 6.57 22.94 6.67
CA ASP A 188 5.23 23.28 7.19
C ASP A 188 4.08 22.92 6.24
N GLY A 189 4.40 22.44 5.03
CA GLY A 189 3.39 22.00 4.07
C GLY A 189 2.48 20.91 4.64
N VAL A 190 1.17 21.18 4.64
CA VAL A 190 0.11 20.35 5.25
C VAL A 190 -0.34 19.18 4.37
N ILE A 191 0.62 18.40 3.87
CA ILE A 191 0.38 17.19 3.07
C ILE A 191 1.14 16.00 3.67
N GLY A 192 0.51 14.84 3.67
CA GLY A 192 1.09 13.60 4.20
C GLY A 192 0.37 12.36 3.66
N SER A 193 0.64 11.20 4.25
CA SER A 193 -0.18 10.01 4.09
C SER A 193 -0.12 9.17 5.36
N SER A 194 -1.22 8.48 5.66
CA SER A 194 -1.23 7.40 6.65
C SER A 194 -1.45 6.02 6.02
N SER A 195 -1.88 5.96 4.75
CA SER A 195 -1.98 4.71 4.01
C SER A 195 -0.62 4.32 3.40
N PRO A 196 -0.31 3.02 3.29
CA PRO A 196 0.79 2.58 2.44
C PRO A 196 0.53 2.98 0.97
N PRO A 197 1.58 3.01 0.12
CA PRO A 197 1.36 3.02 -1.31
C PRO A 197 0.69 1.73 -1.76
N VAL A 198 0.15 1.72 -2.98
CA VAL A 198 -0.28 0.50 -3.67
C VAL A 198 0.68 0.26 -4.82
N VAL A 199 1.15 -0.97 -5.00
CA VAL A 199 2.00 -1.32 -6.14
C VAL A 199 1.18 -2.06 -7.18
N VAL A 200 1.20 -1.58 -8.42
CA VAL A 200 0.51 -2.20 -9.56
C VAL A 200 1.51 -2.37 -10.70
N GLY A 201 1.83 -3.61 -11.04
CA GLY A 201 2.98 -3.90 -11.90
C GLY A 201 4.25 -3.31 -11.30
N ASP A 202 4.97 -2.51 -12.08
CA ASP A 202 6.20 -1.82 -11.65
C ASP A 202 5.96 -0.37 -11.19
N VAL A 203 4.71 -0.03 -10.83
CA VAL A 203 4.34 1.33 -10.44
C VAL A 203 3.90 1.40 -8.99
N VAL A 204 4.59 2.22 -8.19
CA VAL A 204 4.23 2.59 -6.83
C VAL A 204 3.27 3.78 -6.87
N VAL A 205 2.00 3.54 -6.56
CA VAL A 205 0.94 4.54 -6.55
C VAL A 205 0.83 5.17 -5.17
N VAL A 206 0.95 6.50 -5.13
CA VAL A 206 0.96 7.30 -3.91
C VAL A 206 -0.16 8.33 -3.96
N GLY A 207 -1.01 8.30 -2.93
CA GLY A 207 -2.01 9.35 -2.69
C GLY A 207 -1.52 10.43 -1.73
N ALA A 208 -2.43 11.36 -1.44
CA ALA A 208 -2.23 12.45 -0.51
C ALA A 208 -3.33 12.47 0.56
N ALA A 209 -2.95 12.91 1.76
CA ALA A 209 -3.86 13.17 2.86
C ALA A 209 -3.46 14.48 3.52
N LEU A 210 -4.24 15.52 3.24
CA LEU A 210 -4.03 16.88 3.76
C LEU A 210 -4.41 16.97 5.25
N ALA A 211 -4.06 18.10 5.87
CA ALA A 211 -4.58 18.44 7.20
C ALA A 211 -6.12 18.45 7.21
N GLU A 212 -6.69 18.04 8.34
CA GLU A 212 -8.13 18.01 8.54
C GLU A 212 -8.66 19.44 8.74
N GLY A 213 -9.75 19.80 8.07
CA GLY A 213 -10.35 21.12 8.15
C GLY A 213 -11.51 21.28 7.17
N GLY A 214 -12.41 22.24 7.45
CA GLY A 214 -13.59 22.48 6.61
C GLY A 214 -13.30 23.31 5.36
N ALA A 215 -12.41 24.29 5.44
CA ALA A 215 -11.99 25.12 4.32
C ALA A 215 -10.46 25.22 4.28
N PRO A 216 -9.82 25.09 3.10
CA PRO A 216 -8.39 25.34 2.98
C PRO A 216 -8.08 26.81 3.28
N PRO A 217 -6.92 27.12 3.89
CA PRO A 217 -6.56 28.49 4.25
C PRO A 217 -6.30 29.38 3.03
N SER A 218 -6.09 28.78 1.85
CA SER A 218 -5.80 29.46 0.59
C SER A 218 -6.22 28.58 -0.59
N LYS A 219 -6.54 29.21 -1.74
CA LYS A 219 -6.70 28.52 -3.03
C LYS A 219 -5.42 27.81 -3.51
N GLU A 220 -4.27 28.28 -3.03
CA GLU A 220 -2.94 27.73 -3.30
C GLU A 220 -2.52 26.63 -2.30
N ASN A 221 -3.47 26.08 -1.52
CA ASN A 221 -3.18 24.97 -0.60
C ASN A 221 -2.60 23.76 -1.36
N PRO A 222 -1.75 22.92 -0.74
CA PRO A 222 -1.17 21.75 -1.40
C PRO A 222 -2.25 20.87 -2.04
N PRO A 223 -2.05 20.43 -3.29
CA PRO A 223 -3.06 19.66 -3.98
C PRO A 223 -3.04 18.20 -3.53
N GLY A 224 -4.21 17.57 -3.52
CA GLY A 224 -4.37 16.15 -3.19
C GLY A 224 -4.16 15.23 -4.41
N HIS A 225 -3.12 15.46 -5.21
CA HIS A 225 -2.89 14.69 -6.44
C HIS A 225 -2.44 13.25 -6.17
N VAL A 226 -2.73 12.34 -7.10
CA VAL A 226 -2.27 10.95 -7.07
C VAL A 226 -1.10 10.82 -8.04
N ARG A 227 -0.04 10.11 -7.66
CA ARG A 227 1.18 9.99 -8.48
C ARG A 227 1.63 8.54 -8.56
N GLY A 228 2.19 8.18 -9.71
CA GLY A 228 2.85 6.89 -9.93
C GLY A 228 4.36 7.07 -10.05
N TYR A 229 5.09 6.22 -9.35
CA TYR A 229 6.55 6.19 -9.36
C TYR A 229 7.04 4.84 -9.85
N ASP A 230 8.12 4.81 -10.62
CA ASP A 230 8.79 3.56 -10.98
C ASP A 230 9.30 2.86 -9.71
N ALA A 231 8.98 1.57 -9.56
CA ALA A 231 9.31 0.81 -8.36
C ALA A 231 10.83 0.57 -8.18
N ARG A 232 11.62 0.61 -9.26
CA ARG A 232 13.08 0.41 -9.22
C ARG A 232 13.81 1.71 -8.94
N THR A 233 13.38 2.79 -9.58
CA THR A 233 14.14 4.06 -9.60
C THR A 233 13.54 5.17 -8.75
N GLY A 234 12.25 5.08 -8.41
CA GLY A 234 11.53 6.17 -7.75
C GLY A 234 11.27 7.37 -8.66
N GLU A 235 11.50 7.26 -9.98
CA GLU A 235 11.17 8.30 -10.95
C GLU A 235 9.65 8.48 -11.05
N ARG A 236 9.17 9.73 -11.09
CA ARG A 236 7.73 10.01 -11.29
C ARG A 236 7.35 9.73 -12.73
N LEU A 237 6.59 8.66 -12.95
CA LEU A 237 6.10 8.26 -14.28
C LEU A 237 4.92 9.11 -14.73
N TRP A 238 4.02 9.43 -13.81
CA TRP A 238 2.82 10.21 -14.10
C TRP A 238 2.27 10.90 -12.85
N ILE A 239 1.39 11.86 -13.10
CA ILE A 239 0.58 12.54 -12.09
C ILE A 239 -0.88 12.56 -12.58
N PHE A 240 -1.81 12.35 -11.66
CA PHE A 240 -3.23 12.54 -11.85
C PHE A 240 -3.67 13.73 -11.02
N HIS A 241 -4.00 14.83 -11.70
CA HIS A 241 -4.51 16.03 -11.06
C HIS A 241 -5.96 15.83 -10.64
N THR A 242 -6.19 15.90 -9.33
CA THR A 242 -7.53 15.77 -8.72
C THR A 242 -8.41 17.01 -8.90
N ILE A 243 -7.81 18.13 -9.30
CA ILE A 243 -8.49 19.32 -9.81
C ILE A 243 -7.95 19.52 -11.23
N PRO A 244 -8.78 19.41 -12.28
CA PRO A 244 -8.32 19.49 -13.67
C PRO A 244 -7.57 20.79 -13.96
N GLN A 245 -6.48 20.70 -14.71
CA GLN A 245 -5.69 21.82 -15.23
C GLN A 245 -6.10 22.15 -16.68
N PRO A 246 -5.74 23.35 -17.20
CA PRO A 246 -6.00 23.69 -18.59
C PRO A 246 -5.48 22.61 -19.55
N GLY A 247 -6.38 22.08 -20.39
CA GLY A 247 -6.09 21.01 -21.34
C GLY A 247 -6.37 19.59 -20.83
N GLU A 248 -6.76 19.41 -19.57
CA GLU A 248 -7.15 18.12 -19.01
C GLU A 248 -8.66 17.85 -19.13
N PHE A 249 -9.02 16.56 -19.09
CA PHE A 249 -10.40 16.13 -19.15
C PHE A 249 -11.23 16.76 -18.02
N GLY A 250 -12.34 17.40 -18.39
CA GLY A 250 -13.29 17.99 -17.46
C GLY A 250 -12.95 19.41 -17.01
N HIS A 251 -11.80 19.99 -17.39
CA HIS A 251 -11.48 21.39 -17.07
C HIS A 251 -12.52 22.38 -17.62
N ASP A 252 -12.99 22.14 -18.84
CA ASP A 252 -14.03 22.92 -19.53
C ASP A 252 -15.39 22.93 -18.84
N THR A 253 -15.61 22.05 -17.84
CA THR A 253 -16.82 22.04 -17.02
C THR A 253 -16.78 23.00 -15.82
N TRP A 254 -15.64 23.67 -15.58
CA TRP A 254 -15.45 24.63 -14.49
C TRP A 254 -15.60 26.07 -15.00
N GLU A 255 -16.18 26.96 -14.17
CA GLU A 255 -16.32 28.37 -14.53
C GLU A 255 -14.99 29.13 -14.30
N GLY A 256 -14.37 29.60 -15.40
CA GLY A 256 -13.16 30.43 -15.37
C GLY A 256 -11.84 29.67 -15.15
N ASP A 257 -10.75 30.41 -14.94
CA ASP A 257 -9.44 29.87 -14.58
C ASP A 257 -9.39 29.68 -13.04
N SER A 258 -9.90 28.55 -12.56
CA SER A 258 -9.97 28.20 -11.13
C SER A 258 -8.64 27.69 -10.55
#